data_AF-A0A1J4SKT9-F1
#
_entry.id   AF-A0A1J4SKT9-F1
#
_cell.length_a   1.000
_cell.length_b   1.000
_cell.length_c   1.000
_cell.angle_alpha   90.00
_cell.angle_beta   90.00
_cell.angle_gamma   90.00
#
_symmetry.space_group_name_H-M   'P 1'
#
loop_
_entity.id
_entity.type
_entity.pdbx_description
1 polymer ?
#
loop_
_entity_poly.entity_id
_entity_poly.type
_entity_poly.pdbx_seq_one_letter_code
_entity_poly.pdbx_strand_id
1 'polypeptide(L)'
;MTLIKQGTKISCDENGNVLSYKNPKGPVLAVDEKGKDVTSLLKKKDSKSFRAFHQSSLTLKFSREEKIKNARLVIRMKGFERIEERWKPIPGKVGVQIQTKDKDGTWQTRYHMNPRNEWDIAVFNLNPFLNNENNLEVRLFITQCRTDKYHLIDFAGLDISKPQELKVAMLDVKKAVHSFLGVVTDDLSKEDRIYVQTYPLEWIEIYFDRLEVPKGERDFIFVSRGHYLYFEGDAAVRLKGH
;
A
#
# COMPACT_ATOMS: atom_id res chain seq x y z
N MET A 1 5.12 11.78 23.64
CA MET A 1 4.96 12.70 22.50
C MET A 1 6.12 12.52 21.54
N THR A 2 6.06 11.84 20.39
CA THR A 2 7.24 11.82 19.50
C THR A 2 6.91 12.53 18.19
N LEU A 3 7.68 13.57 17.91
CA LEU A 3 7.56 14.44 16.74
C LEU A 3 7.94 13.64 15.50
N ILE A 4 7.05 13.59 14.51
CA ILE A 4 7.47 13.22 13.16
C ILE A 4 8.39 14.35 12.68
N LYS A 5 9.68 14.06 12.43
CA LYS A 5 10.58 15.08 11.89
C LYS A 5 10.15 15.42 10.47
N GLN A 6 10.25 16.69 10.11
CA GLN A 6 9.95 17.19 8.77
C GLN A 6 10.53 16.29 7.66
N GLY A 7 9.66 15.95 6.71
CA GLY A 7 9.97 15.07 5.57
C GLY A 7 9.83 13.56 5.83
N THR A 8 9.43 13.13 7.03
CA THR A 8 9.07 11.73 7.27
C THR A 8 7.61 11.50 6.95
N LYS A 9 7.34 10.42 6.22
CA LYS A 9 6.02 9.96 5.83
C LYS A 9 5.71 8.67 6.55
N ILE A 10 4.43 8.35 6.68
CA ILE A 10 3.97 7.08 7.23
C ILE A 10 3.12 6.33 6.21
N SER A 11 3.10 5.01 6.30
CA SER A 11 2.10 4.17 5.66
C SER A 11 1.93 2.88 6.46
N CYS A 12 0.99 2.04 6.04
CA CYS A 12 0.72 0.74 6.65
C CYS A 12 1.08 -0.39 5.70
N ASP A 13 1.50 -1.53 6.27
CA ASP A 13 1.43 -2.80 5.55
C ASP A 13 0.03 -3.42 5.68
N GLU A 14 -0.19 -4.54 4.99
CA GLU A 14 -1.46 -5.28 5.02
C GLU A 14 -1.79 -5.94 6.37
N ASN A 15 -0.81 -6.03 7.28
CA ASN A 15 -1.00 -6.55 8.63
C ASN A 15 -1.37 -5.43 9.62
N GLY A 16 -1.49 -4.19 9.14
CA GLY A 16 -1.79 -3.02 9.97
C GLY A 16 -0.57 -2.43 10.68
N ASN A 17 0.65 -2.87 10.35
CA ASN A 17 1.86 -2.27 10.92
C ASN A 17 2.09 -0.88 10.33
N VAL A 18 2.15 0.14 11.18
CA VAL A 18 2.44 1.52 10.76
C VAL A 18 3.95 1.72 10.70
N LEU A 19 4.46 2.07 9.51
CA LEU A 19 5.88 2.22 9.23
C LEU A 19 6.18 3.63 8.74
N SER A 20 7.23 4.24 9.31
CA SER A 20 7.78 5.50 8.80
C SER A 20 8.72 5.24 7.61
N TYR A 21 8.87 6.23 6.73
CA TYR A 21 9.90 6.27 5.70
C TYR A 21 10.24 7.73 5.37
N LYS A 22 11.38 8.00 4.75
CA LYS A 22 11.79 9.38 4.44
C LYS A 22 12.24 9.52 2.99
N ASN A 23 13.32 8.86 2.62
CA ASN A 23 13.99 9.04 1.33
C ASN A 23 14.25 7.66 0.69
N PRO A 24 13.20 6.96 0.23
CA PRO A 24 13.40 5.69 -0.44
C PRO A 24 14.19 5.90 -1.73
N LYS A 25 15.29 5.17 -1.89
CA LYS A 25 16.11 5.18 -3.11
C LYS A 25 15.60 4.11 -4.06
N GLY A 26 15.34 4.47 -5.32
CA GLY A 26 14.95 3.50 -6.36
C GLY A 26 16.04 2.45 -6.62
N PRO A 27 15.70 1.35 -7.32
CA PRO A 27 16.66 0.29 -7.65
C PRO A 27 17.81 0.81 -8.51
N VAL A 28 18.96 0.16 -8.38
CA VAL A 28 20.07 0.30 -9.35
C VAL A 28 19.81 -0.49 -10.62
N LEU A 29 19.02 -1.56 -10.51
CA LEU A 29 18.59 -2.38 -11.63
C LEU A 29 17.21 -2.97 -11.34
N ALA A 30 16.30 -2.91 -12.30
CA ALA A 30 15.03 -3.61 -12.28
C ALA A 30 14.84 -4.37 -13.58
N VAL A 31 14.56 -5.66 -13.49
CA VAL A 31 14.46 -6.56 -14.64
C VAL A 31 13.12 -7.29 -14.61
N ASP A 32 12.40 -7.30 -15.72
CA ASP A 32 11.14 -8.05 -15.85
C ASP A 32 11.39 -9.57 -16.03
N GLU A 33 10.32 -10.35 -16.10
CA GLU A 33 10.39 -11.81 -16.26
C GLU A 33 11.08 -12.27 -17.56
N LYS A 34 11.25 -11.37 -18.54
CA LYS A 34 11.89 -11.65 -19.83
C LYS A 34 13.36 -11.22 -19.87
N GLY A 35 13.89 -10.68 -18.77
CA GLY A 35 15.26 -10.18 -18.72
C GLY A 35 15.40 -8.73 -19.22
N LYS A 36 14.31 -8.02 -19.51
CA LYS A 36 14.36 -6.63 -19.99
C LYS A 36 14.59 -5.67 -18.83
N ASP A 37 15.54 -4.76 -19.00
CA ASP A 37 15.75 -3.66 -18.06
C ASP A 37 14.58 -2.65 -18.13
N VAL A 38 13.92 -2.47 -16.98
CA VAL A 38 12.81 -1.53 -16.77
C VAL A 38 13.11 -0.54 -15.64
N THR A 39 14.37 -0.39 -15.26
CA THR A 39 14.84 0.46 -14.14
C THR A 39 14.31 1.88 -14.22
N SER A 40 14.27 2.46 -15.42
CA SER A 40 13.80 3.84 -15.64
C SER A 40 12.33 4.05 -15.24
N LEU A 41 11.50 3.01 -15.26
CA LEU A 41 10.07 3.07 -14.90
C LEU A 41 9.81 3.00 -13.39
N LEU A 42 10.84 2.68 -12.58
CA LEU A 42 10.67 2.35 -11.16
C LEU A 42 11.55 3.18 -10.24
N LYS A 43 12.52 3.91 -10.80
CA LYS A 43 13.53 4.65 -10.05
C LYS A 43 12.98 5.92 -9.39
N LYS A 44 11.91 6.50 -9.94
CA LYS A 44 11.34 7.79 -9.49
C LYS A 44 9.82 7.78 -9.63
N LYS A 45 9.15 8.54 -8.76
CA LYS A 45 7.71 8.80 -8.85
C LYS A 45 7.45 9.86 -9.92
N ASP A 46 7.39 9.46 -11.19
CA ASP A 46 7.23 10.37 -12.34
C ASP A 46 6.00 10.05 -13.22
N SER A 47 5.12 9.18 -12.74
CA SER A 47 3.92 8.69 -13.43
C SER A 47 4.20 7.91 -14.72
N LYS A 48 5.45 7.58 -15.03
CA LYS A 48 5.77 6.48 -15.94
C LYS A 48 5.72 5.21 -15.13
N SER A 49 5.13 4.17 -15.70
CA SER A 49 4.83 2.97 -14.92
C SER A 49 5.08 1.70 -15.69
N PHE A 50 5.57 0.71 -14.97
CA PHE A 50 5.59 -0.67 -15.43
C PHE A 50 4.18 -1.25 -15.37
N ARG A 51 3.72 -1.81 -16.49
CA ARG A 51 2.46 -2.55 -16.56
C ARG A 51 2.72 -3.98 -16.10
N ALA A 52 2.23 -4.30 -14.91
CA ALA A 52 2.46 -5.58 -14.26
C ALA A 52 1.23 -6.47 -14.44
N PHE A 53 1.30 -7.41 -15.38
CA PHE A 53 0.22 -8.35 -15.71
C PHE A 53 0.24 -9.56 -14.79
N HIS A 54 -0.82 -10.36 -14.82
CA HIS A 54 -0.87 -11.65 -14.14
C HIS A 54 0.38 -12.51 -14.44
N GLN A 55 0.99 -13.08 -13.39
CA GLN A 55 2.21 -13.91 -13.44
C GLN A 55 3.48 -13.19 -13.89
N SER A 56 3.42 -11.90 -14.22
CA SER A 56 4.63 -11.10 -14.41
C SER A 56 5.43 -11.02 -13.11
N SER A 57 6.74 -10.89 -13.26
CA SER A 57 7.64 -10.76 -12.12
C SER A 57 8.66 -9.69 -12.39
N LEU A 58 8.99 -8.93 -11.35
CA LEU A 58 9.93 -7.83 -11.43
C LEU A 58 10.99 -8.03 -10.36
N THR A 59 12.23 -8.25 -10.79
CA THR A 59 13.38 -8.41 -9.89
C THR A 59 14.07 -7.06 -9.73
N LEU A 60 14.05 -6.54 -8.50
CA LEU A 60 14.65 -5.28 -8.10
C LEU A 60 15.99 -5.54 -7.41
N LYS A 61 17.03 -4.84 -7.82
CA LYS A 61 18.33 -4.81 -7.15
C LYS A 61 18.61 -3.42 -6.62
N PHE A 62 19.04 -3.32 -5.37
CA PHE A 62 19.37 -2.05 -4.72
C PHE A 62 20.87 -1.92 -4.46
N SER A 63 21.37 -0.68 -4.43
CA SER A 63 22.78 -0.37 -4.15
C SER A 63 23.18 -0.79 -2.74
N ARG A 64 24.38 -1.37 -2.59
CA ARG A 64 24.93 -1.85 -1.31
C ARG A 64 25.80 -0.78 -0.62
N GLU A 65 25.34 0.46 -0.56
CA GLU A 65 26.22 1.56 -0.13
C GLU A 65 26.69 1.41 1.34
N GLU A 66 25.94 0.73 2.24
CA GLU A 66 26.38 0.41 3.62
C GLU A 66 25.68 -0.85 4.17
N LYS A 67 26.03 -1.28 5.40
CA LYS A 67 25.29 -2.31 6.16
C LYS A 67 23.80 -1.96 6.17
N ILE A 68 22.99 -2.77 5.49
CA ILE A 68 21.55 -2.56 5.38
C ILE A 68 20.94 -2.78 6.76
N LYS A 69 20.65 -1.69 7.46
CA LYS A 69 19.84 -1.69 8.68
C LYS A 69 18.54 -0.96 8.38
N ASN A 70 17.45 -1.43 8.95
CA ASN A 70 16.13 -0.82 8.83
C ASN A 70 15.59 -0.80 7.40
N ALA A 71 15.95 -1.80 6.58
CA ALA A 71 15.49 -1.87 5.20
C ALA A 71 13.96 -1.95 5.13
N ARG A 72 13.37 -0.95 4.50
CA ARG A 72 11.94 -0.88 4.21
C ARG A 72 11.74 -0.69 2.72
N LEU A 73 10.95 -1.57 2.12
CA LEU A 73 10.54 -1.42 0.73
C LEU A 73 9.33 -0.50 0.68
N VAL A 74 9.42 0.57 -0.10
CA VAL A 74 8.34 1.51 -0.37
C VAL A 74 7.90 1.30 -1.81
N ILE A 75 6.65 0.91 -2.02
CA ILE A 75 6.08 0.72 -3.36
C ILE A 75 4.97 1.73 -3.56
N ARG A 76 4.97 2.42 -4.71
CA ARG A 76 3.81 3.16 -5.21
C ARG A 76 3.26 2.41 -6.41
N MET A 77 1.94 2.18 -6.41
CA MET A 77 1.28 1.52 -7.53
C MET A 77 -0.19 1.89 -7.63
N LYS A 78 -0.73 1.84 -8.84
CA LYS A 78 -2.15 1.92 -9.12
C LYS A 78 -2.71 0.53 -9.38
N GLY A 79 -3.81 0.20 -8.72
CA GLY A 79 -4.47 -1.10 -8.85
C GLY A 79 -5.47 -1.18 -10.00
N PHE A 80 -5.63 -2.38 -10.57
CA PHE A 80 -6.82 -2.81 -11.32
C PHE A 80 -7.15 -2.06 -12.62
N GLU A 81 -6.12 -1.70 -13.39
CA GLU A 81 -6.30 -1.20 -14.76
C GLU A 81 -6.80 -2.29 -15.71
N ARG A 82 -7.44 -1.90 -16.81
CA ARG A 82 -8.03 -2.81 -17.81
C ARG A 82 -7.43 -2.57 -19.20
N ILE A 83 -7.46 -3.61 -20.02
CA ILE A 83 -6.99 -3.54 -21.43
C ILE A 83 -8.11 -3.06 -22.37
N GLU A 84 -9.37 -3.48 -22.17
CA GLU A 84 -10.64 -2.96 -22.73
C GLU A 84 -11.72 -4.06 -22.54
N GLU A 85 -12.95 -3.69 -22.16
CA GLU A 85 -14.20 -4.49 -22.07
C GLU A 85 -14.43 -5.70 -21.10
N ARG A 86 -15.58 -5.59 -20.40
CA ARG A 86 -16.56 -6.55 -19.80
C ARG A 86 -16.20 -7.58 -18.70
N TRP A 87 -17.29 -7.98 -18.04
CA TRP A 87 -17.42 -8.20 -16.60
C TRP A 87 -17.65 -9.66 -16.19
N LYS A 88 -16.91 -10.10 -15.17
CA LYS A 88 -17.38 -10.75 -13.93
C LYS A 88 -16.20 -10.69 -12.92
N PRO A 89 -16.42 -10.37 -11.64
CA PRO A 89 -15.38 -10.56 -10.64
C PRO A 89 -15.11 -12.07 -10.53
N ILE A 90 -13.91 -12.51 -10.92
CA ILE A 90 -13.46 -13.85 -10.57
C ILE A 90 -12.96 -13.77 -9.14
N PRO A 91 -13.54 -14.52 -8.18
CA PRO A 91 -13.02 -14.56 -6.83
C PRO A 91 -11.58 -15.06 -6.85
N GLY A 92 -10.66 -14.25 -6.35
CA GLY A 92 -9.25 -14.58 -6.24
C GLY A 92 -8.50 -13.50 -5.48
N LYS A 93 -7.43 -13.88 -4.78
CA LYS A 93 -6.55 -12.93 -4.10
C LYS A 93 -5.77 -12.17 -5.17
N VAL A 94 -6.25 -10.99 -5.55
CA VAL A 94 -5.51 -10.10 -6.45
C VAL A 94 -4.51 -9.29 -5.63
N GLY A 95 -3.24 -9.43 -5.93
CA GLY A 95 -2.22 -8.69 -5.23
C GLY A 95 -0.82 -8.89 -5.79
N VAL A 96 0.11 -8.17 -5.20
CA VAL A 96 1.55 -8.27 -5.46
C VAL A 96 2.17 -9.00 -4.28
N GLN A 97 2.85 -10.11 -4.56
CA GLN A 97 3.68 -10.78 -3.57
C GLN A 97 5.06 -10.11 -3.54
N ILE A 98 5.51 -9.75 -2.34
CA ILE A 98 6.85 -9.21 -2.09
C ILE A 98 7.71 -10.36 -1.59
N GLN A 99 8.76 -10.67 -2.35
CA GLN A 99 9.58 -11.86 -2.15
C GLN A 99 11.05 -11.51 -1.99
N THR A 100 11.74 -12.25 -1.14
CA THR A 100 13.21 -12.21 -0.99
C THR A 100 13.77 -13.63 -1.15
N LYS A 101 15.07 -13.74 -1.42
CA LYS A 101 15.74 -15.04 -1.44
C LYS A 101 16.11 -15.50 -0.03
N ASP A 102 15.88 -16.76 0.26
CA ASP A 102 16.49 -17.44 1.41
C ASP A 102 17.97 -17.79 1.16
N LYS A 103 18.63 -18.36 2.17
CA LYS A 103 20.05 -18.76 2.10
C LYS A 103 20.32 -19.76 0.98
N ASP A 104 19.35 -20.60 0.65
CA ASP A 104 19.40 -21.60 -0.44
C ASP A 104 19.15 -20.99 -1.83
N GLY A 105 18.87 -19.68 -1.90
CA GLY A 105 18.57 -18.97 -3.14
C GLY A 105 17.10 -19.08 -3.59
N THR A 106 16.25 -19.78 -2.83
CA THR A 106 14.82 -19.91 -3.16
C THR A 106 14.06 -18.62 -2.85
N TRP A 107 13.12 -18.27 -3.73
CA TRP A 107 12.25 -17.11 -3.50
C TRP A 107 11.15 -17.46 -2.50
N GLN A 108 11.04 -16.64 -1.46
CA GLN A 108 10.01 -16.77 -0.43
C GLN A 108 9.15 -15.53 -0.35
N THR A 109 7.84 -15.71 -0.23
CA THR A 109 6.89 -14.62 0.02
C THR A 109 7.00 -14.14 1.45
N ARG A 110 7.23 -12.83 1.60
CA ARG A 110 7.35 -12.15 2.89
C ARG A 110 6.10 -11.34 3.22
N TYR A 111 5.55 -10.71 2.19
CA TYR A 111 4.36 -9.89 2.29
C TYR A 111 3.53 -10.05 1.02
N HIS A 112 2.25 -9.75 1.14
CA HIS A 112 1.35 -9.46 0.05
C HIS A 112 1.00 -7.96 0.06
N MET A 113 0.47 -7.49 -1.05
CA MET A 113 -0.08 -6.16 -1.19
C MET A 113 -1.31 -6.25 -2.06
N ASN A 114 -2.41 -5.72 -1.58
CA ASN A 114 -3.63 -5.57 -2.37
C ASN A 114 -3.76 -4.08 -2.69
N PRO A 115 -3.23 -3.62 -3.84
CA PRO A 115 -3.21 -2.20 -4.15
C PRO A 115 -4.61 -1.63 -4.22
N ARG A 116 -4.78 -0.44 -3.64
CA ARG A 116 -5.99 0.36 -3.81
C ARG A 116 -6.08 0.90 -5.25
N ASN A 117 -7.27 1.33 -5.68
CA ASN A 117 -7.52 1.76 -7.06
C ASN A 117 -6.69 2.98 -7.49
N GLU A 118 -6.22 3.82 -6.57
CA GLU A 118 -5.55 5.08 -6.91
C GLU A 118 -4.20 5.25 -6.19
N TRP A 119 -3.11 5.10 -6.95
CA TRP A 119 -1.71 5.42 -6.58
C TRP A 119 -1.34 5.16 -5.12
N ASP A 120 -1.67 3.97 -4.64
CA ASP A 120 -1.43 3.51 -3.28
C ASP A 120 0.06 3.46 -2.97
N ILE A 121 0.43 3.81 -1.74
CA ILE A 121 1.80 3.70 -1.25
C ILE A 121 1.82 2.71 -0.09
N ALA A 122 2.43 1.55 -0.29
CA ALA A 122 2.66 0.59 0.78
C ALA A 122 4.13 0.57 1.20
N VAL A 123 4.37 0.23 2.47
CA VAL A 123 5.70 0.12 3.05
C VAL A 123 5.84 -1.23 3.75
N PHE A 124 6.93 -1.94 3.51
CA PHE A 124 7.17 -3.28 4.06
C PHE A 124 8.52 -3.36 4.77
N ASN A 125 8.55 -3.91 5.98
CA ASN A 125 9.79 -4.08 6.73
C ASN A 125 10.56 -5.32 6.23
N LEU A 126 11.55 -5.11 5.37
CA LEU A 126 12.37 -6.22 4.86
C LEU A 126 13.48 -6.64 5.82
N ASN A 127 13.81 -5.83 6.82
CA ASN A 127 14.96 -6.07 7.71
C ASN A 127 15.06 -7.50 8.29
N PRO A 128 13.95 -8.18 8.69
CA PRO A 128 14.03 -9.55 9.21
C PRO A 128 14.46 -10.61 8.17
N PHE A 129 14.36 -10.29 6.87
CA PHE A 129 14.50 -11.27 5.78
C PHE A 129 15.74 -11.05 4.92
N LEU A 130 16.57 -10.07 5.27
CA LEU A 130 17.75 -9.70 4.50
C LEU A 130 19.00 -10.19 5.24
N ASN A 131 19.77 -11.04 4.57
CA ASN A 131 21.11 -11.39 5.02
C ASN A 131 22.09 -10.32 4.53
N ASN A 132 23.03 -9.91 5.39
CA ASN A 132 24.07 -8.93 5.03
C ASN A 132 25.06 -9.44 3.96
N GLU A 133 24.90 -10.68 3.52
CA GLU A 133 25.85 -11.42 2.68
C GLU A 133 25.52 -11.34 1.19
N ASN A 134 24.26 -11.11 0.79
CA ASN A 134 23.84 -11.10 -0.61
C ASN A 134 23.46 -9.70 -1.11
N ASN A 135 23.50 -9.52 -2.44
CA ASN A 135 22.90 -8.37 -3.11
C ASN A 135 21.44 -8.24 -2.66
N LEU A 136 21.01 -7.01 -2.33
CA LEU A 136 19.64 -6.77 -1.93
C LEU A 136 18.72 -6.92 -3.13
N GLU A 137 18.21 -8.14 -3.30
CA GLU A 137 17.28 -8.52 -4.35
C GLU A 137 15.89 -8.73 -3.76
N VAL A 138 14.92 -8.07 -4.38
CA VAL A 138 13.50 -8.19 -4.04
C VAL A 138 12.76 -8.54 -5.32
N ARG A 139 11.85 -9.52 -5.28
CA ARG A 139 10.96 -9.82 -6.40
C ARG A 139 9.55 -9.37 -6.07
N LEU A 140 8.96 -8.61 -6.98
CA LEU A 140 7.52 -8.35 -7.00
C LEU A 140 6.89 -9.38 -7.94
N PHE A 141 6.01 -10.22 -7.44
CA PHE A 141 5.32 -11.25 -8.23
C PHE A 141 3.83 -10.98 -8.27
N ILE A 142 3.27 -10.85 -9.47
CA ILE A 142 1.88 -10.42 -9.64
C ILE A 142 0.96 -11.62 -9.59
N THR A 143 0.21 -11.74 -8.50
CA THR A 143 -0.85 -12.74 -8.34
C THR A 143 -2.19 -12.07 -8.57
N GLN A 144 -2.57 -11.89 -9.83
CA GLN A 144 -3.93 -11.47 -10.20
C GLN A 144 -4.80 -12.68 -10.57
N CYS A 145 -6.13 -12.58 -10.52
CA CYS A 145 -7.04 -13.64 -11.00
C CYS A 145 -7.56 -13.42 -12.43
N ARG A 146 -7.16 -12.30 -13.05
CA ARG A 146 -7.66 -11.82 -14.35
C ARG A 146 -6.48 -11.44 -15.25
N THR A 147 -6.46 -12.01 -16.44
CA THR A 147 -5.42 -11.79 -17.46
C THR A 147 -5.61 -10.48 -18.24
N ASP A 148 -6.83 -9.94 -18.25
CA ASP A 148 -7.20 -8.68 -18.91
C ASP A 148 -6.97 -7.44 -18.02
N LYS A 149 -6.41 -7.65 -16.83
CA LYS A 149 -6.08 -6.60 -15.88
C LYS A 149 -4.59 -6.53 -15.61
N TYR A 150 -4.16 -5.37 -15.14
CA TYR A 150 -2.78 -5.13 -14.73
C TYR A 150 -2.71 -4.10 -13.60
N HIS A 151 -1.56 -4.07 -12.93
CA HIS A 151 -1.17 -2.99 -12.04
C HIS A 151 -0.23 -2.04 -12.75
N LEU A 152 -0.27 -0.75 -12.38
CA LEU A 152 0.76 0.20 -12.78
C LEU A 152 1.69 0.43 -11.60
N ILE A 153 2.94 0.00 -11.71
CA ILE A 153 3.96 0.25 -10.69
C ILE A 153 4.83 1.40 -11.19
N ASP A 154 4.77 2.56 -10.52
CA ASP A 154 5.54 3.75 -10.90
C ASP A 154 6.79 3.93 -10.02
N PHE A 155 6.84 3.26 -8.86
CA PHE A 155 8.00 3.39 -7.98
C PHE A 155 8.13 2.18 -7.07
N ALA A 156 9.34 1.67 -6.95
CA ALA A 156 9.74 0.76 -5.89
C ALA A 156 11.09 1.23 -5.35
N GLY A 157 11.16 1.56 -4.06
CA GLY A 157 12.37 2.12 -3.47
C GLY A 157 12.69 1.51 -2.12
N LEU A 158 13.97 1.47 -1.78
CA LEU A 158 14.44 1.04 -0.48
C LEU A 158 14.72 2.26 0.40
N ASP A 159 14.05 2.34 1.54
CA ASP A 159 14.38 3.26 2.61
C ASP A 159 15.20 2.54 3.68
N ILE A 160 16.38 3.07 4.00
CA ILE A 160 17.28 2.60 5.06
C ILE A 160 17.45 3.64 6.17
N SER A 161 16.61 4.68 6.16
CA SER A 161 16.69 5.74 7.16
C SER A 161 16.36 5.18 8.54
N LYS A 162 16.86 5.81 9.61
CA LYS A 162 16.49 5.41 10.97
C LYS A 162 14.96 5.53 11.13
N PRO A 163 14.25 4.46 11.56
CA PRO A 163 12.84 4.54 11.85
C PRO A 163 12.56 5.62 12.89
N GLN A 164 11.52 6.39 12.65
CA GLN A 164 10.99 7.29 13.67
C GLN A 164 10.02 6.53 14.56
N GLU A 165 10.09 6.81 15.86
CA GLU A 165 9.09 6.35 16.81
C GLU A 165 7.77 7.06 16.48
N LEU A 166 6.74 6.25 16.27
CA LEU A 166 5.39 6.71 15.97
C LEU A 166 4.51 6.50 17.19
N LYS A 167 3.65 7.47 17.49
CA LYS A 167 2.57 7.30 18.47
C LYS A 167 1.27 7.27 17.71
N VAL A 168 0.63 6.11 17.70
CA VAL A 168 -0.69 5.90 17.08
C VAL A 168 -1.72 5.91 18.19
N ALA A 169 -2.76 6.70 18.01
CA ALA A 169 -3.94 6.69 18.87
C ALA A 169 -5.12 6.20 18.05
N MET A 170 -5.80 5.18 18.57
CA MET A 170 -7.05 4.70 17.98
C MET A 170 -8.17 5.67 18.37
N LEU A 171 -8.99 6.04 17.38
CA LEU A 171 -10.13 6.94 17.58
C LEU A 171 -11.40 6.19 17.26
N ASP A 172 -12.35 6.25 18.19
CA ASP A 172 -13.67 5.70 17.99
C ASP A 172 -14.50 6.60 17.07
N VAL A 173 -15.37 5.98 16.28
CA VAL A 173 -16.38 6.69 15.51
C VAL A 173 -17.37 7.32 16.49
N LYS A 174 -17.47 8.66 16.49
CA LYS A 174 -18.45 9.40 17.29
C LYS A 174 -19.79 9.54 16.58
N LYS A 175 -19.74 9.74 15.27
CA LYS A 175 -20.93 9.87 14.44
C LYS A 175 -20.59 9.43 13.03
N ALA A 176 -21.52 8.75 12.38
CA ALA A 176 -21.46 8.52 10.95
C ALA A 176 -22.77 8.93 10.29
N VAL A 177 -22.70 9.63 9.16
CA VAL A 177 -23.87 10.08 8.39
C VAL A 177 -23.71 9.66 6.94
N HIS A 178 -24.59 8.76 6.50
CA HIS A 178 -24.75 8.40 5.11
C HIS A 178 -25.57 9.47 4.39
N SER A 179 -25.11 9.87 3.20
CA SER A 179 -25.74 10.85 2.32
C SER A 179 -27.24 10.60 2.07
N PHE A 180 -27.63 9.33 1.90
CA PHE A 180 -29.00 8.89 1.71
C PHE A 180 -29.70 8.33 2.98
N LEU A 181 -29.07 7.39 3.71
CA LEU A 181 -29.68 6.68 4.85
C LEU A 181 -29.73 7.50 6.15
N GLY A 182 -29.06 8.66 6.21
CA GLY A 182 -28.98 9.45 7.44
C GLY A 182 -27.96 8.89 8.43
N VAL A 183 -28.26 8.89 9.72
CA VAL A 183 -27.30 8.50 10.77
C VAL A 183 -27.11 6.98 10.77
N VAL A 184 -25.85 6.54 10.63
CA VAL A 184 -25.43 5.13 10.55
C VAL A 184 -24.30 4.82 11.54
N THR A 185 -24.22 5.59 12.63
CA THR A 185 -23.15 5.48 13.63
C THR A 185 -23.03 4.08 14.22
N ASP A 186 -24.16 3.50 14.63
CA ASP A 186 -24.17 2.21 15.33
C ASP A 186 -23.64 1.10 14.43
N ASP A 187 -24.07 1.08 13.16
CA ASP A 187 -23.64 0.12 12.13
C ASP A 187 -22.14 0.20 11.80
N LEU A 188 -21.48 1.34 12.07
CA LEU A 188 -20.06 1.55 11.78
C LEU A 188 -19.19 1.64 13.05
N SER A 189 -19.80 1.57 14.23
CA SER A 189 -19.10 1.68 15.52
C SER A 189 -18.44 0.36 15.94
N LYS A 190 -18.82 -0.76 15.33
CA LYS A 190 -18.38 -2.12 15.70
C LYS A 190 -18.04 -2.97 14.50
N GLU A 191 -17.18 -3.94 14.73
CA GLU A 191 -16.83 -4.96 13.75
C GLU A 191 -17.70 -6.21 13.95
N ASP A 192 -18.96 -6.14 13.54
CA ASP A 192 -19.98 -7.19 13.77
C ASP A 192 -20.57 -7.78 12.48
N ARG A 193 -19.97 -7.46 11.33
CA ARG A 193 -20.43 -7.83 9.98
C ARG A 193 -21.77 -7.20 9.59
N ILE A 194 -22.23 -6.17 10.30
CA ILE A 194 -23.21 -5.24 9.77
C ILE A 194 -22.46 -4.28 8.83
N TYR A 195 -23.07 -3.99 7.68
CA TYR A 195 -22.45 -3.17 6.65
C TYR A 195 -23.37 -2.01 6.28
N VAL A 196 -22.78 -0.84 6.10
CA VAL A 196 -23.42 0.26 5.40
C VAL A 196 -22.96 0.22 3.95
N GLN A 197 -23.89 -0.05 3.04
CA GLN A 197 -23.60 -0.09 1.61
C GLN A 197 -23.65 1.32 1.02
N THR A 198 -22.67 1.65 0.18
CA THR A 198 -22.64 2.87 -0.63
C THR A 198 -22.74 2.54 -2.11
N TYR A 199 -23.54 3.28 -2.85
CA TYR A 199 -23.62 3.26 -4.31
C TYR A 199 -22.81 4.43 -4.92
N PRO A 200 -22.57 4.42 -6.25
CA PRO A 200 -21.98 5.58 -6.92
C PRO A 200 -22.70 6.88 -6.57
N LEU A 201 -21.93 7.95 -6.34
CA LEU A 201 -22.35 9.28 -5.89
C LEU A 201 -22.84 9.36 -4.44
N GLU A 202 -22.87 8.25 -3.70
CA GLU A 202 -23.14 8.26 -2.27
C GLU A 202 -21.85 8.43 -1.47
N TRP A 203 -21.98 9.00 -0.28
CA TRP A 203 -20.89 9.13 0.66
C TRP A 203 -21.32 8.88 2.10
N ILE A 204 -20.33 8.53 2.94
CA ILE A 204 -20.47 8.47 4.39
C ILE A 204 -19.51 9.51 4.99
N GLU A 205 -20.04 10.39 5.83
CA GLU A 205 -19.25 11.30 6.64
C GLU A 205 -19.01 10.69 8.03
N ILE A 206 -17.75 10.49 8.41
CA ILE A 206 -17.34 9.93 9.69
C ILE A 206 -16.72 11.03 10.55
N TYR A 207 -17.21 11.13 11.78
CA TYR A 207 -16.82 12.10 12.78
C TYR A 207 -16.11 11.40 13.93
N PHE A 208 -15.01 11.97 14.40
CA PHE A 208 -14.21 11.45 15.51
C PHE A 208 -13.60 12.61 16.32
N ASP A 209 -13.23 12.31 17.57
CA ASP A 209 -12.61 13.31 18.45
C ASP A 209 -11.28 13.77 17.87
N ARG A 210 -11.13 15.08 17.70
CA ARG A 210 -9.84 15.66 17.37
C ARG A 210 -8.93 15.59 18.58
N LEU A 211 -7.89 14.76 18.51
CA LEU A 211 -6.81 14.82 19.49
C LEU A 211 -6.05 16.14 19.37
N GLU A 212 -5.77 16.80 20.48
CA GLU A 212 -4.82 17.91 20.50
C GLU A 212 -3.40 17.35 20.29
N VAL A 213 -2.68 17.92 19.33
CA VAL A 213 -1.28 17.56 19.09
C VAL A 213 -0.47 18.83 19.33
N PRO A 214 0.17 18.99 20.51
CA PRO A 214 0.80 20.24 20.91
C PRO A 214 1.79 20.83 19.89
N LYS A 215 2.49 20.00 19.11
CA LYS A 215 3.35 20.37 17.96
C LYS A 215 3.51 19.17 16.99
N GLY A 216 3.55 19.39 15.67
CA GLY A 216 3.90 18.39 14.65
C GLY A 216 2.91 18.29 13.47
N GLU A 217 3.32 17.58 12.41
CA GLU A 217 2.41 17.17 11.31
C GLU A 217 1.51 16.03 11.78
N ARG A 218 0.25 16.05 11.35
CA ARG A 218 -0.76 15.05 11.67
C ARG A 218 -1.15 14.31 10.40
N ASP A 219 -0.97 13.00 10.44
CA ASP A 219 -1.52 12.08 9.45
C ASP A 219 -2.68 11.30 10.07
N PHE A 220 -3.58 10.81 9.21
CA PHE A 220 -4.68 9.94 9.60
C PHE A 220 -4.60 8.64 8.83
N ILE A 221 -4.86 7.54 9.53
CA ILE A 221 -5.02 6.22 8.92
C ILE A 221 -6.48 5.85 9.09
N PHE A 222 -7.17 5.67 7.97
CA PHE A 222 -8.53 5.12 7.96
C PHE A 222 -8.45 3.62 7.68
N VAL A 223 -9.04 2.85 8.59
CA VAL A 223 -9.18 1.40 8.47
C VAL A 223 -10.66 1.09 8.32
N SER A 224 -10.99 0.41 7.23
CA SER A 224 -12.34 -0.08 6.96
C SER A 224 -12.30 -1.58 6.74
N ARG A 225 -13.29 -2.30 7.25
CA ARG A 225 -13.54 -3.69 6.87
C ARG A 225 -14.83 -3.76 6.06
N GLY A 226 -14.75 -4.31 4.85
CA GLY A 226 -15.90 -4.41 3.97
C GLY A 226 -15.59 -5.12 2.67
N HIS A 227 -16.60 -5.21 1.81
CA HIS A 227 -16.47 -5.75 0.47
C HIS A 227 -16.48 -4.61 -0.54
N TYR A 228 -15.43 -4.53 -1.34
CA TYR A 228 -15.37 -3.59 -2.46
C TYR A 228 -15.95 -4.28 -3.69
N LEU A 229 -17.21 -3.97 -3.99
CA LEU A 229 -17.80 -4.29 -5.27
C LEU A 229 -17.46 -3.15 -6.23
N TYR A 230 -16.88 -3.49 -7.39
CA TYR A 230 -16.63 -2.48 -8.42
C TYR A 230 -17.97 -2.05 -9.02
N PHE A 231 -18.19 -0.75 -9.14
CA PHE A 231 -19.29 -0.12 -9.89
C PHE A 231 -18.70 1.00 -10.77
N GLU A 232 -19.44 1.45 -11.79
CA GLU A 232 -19.08 2.67 -12.52
C GLU A 232 -19.50 3.89 -11.70
N GLY A 233 -18.55 4.80 -11.44
CA GLY A 233 -18.73 6.00 -10.61
C GLY A 233 -18.07 5.89 -9.23
N ASP A 234 -17.96 7.03 -8.54
CA ASP A 234 -17.23 7.13 -7.28
C ASP A 234 -18.15 7.00 -6.07
N ALA A 235 -17.78 6.15 -5.12
CA ALA A 235 -18.30 6.19 -3.75
C ALA A 235 -17.19 6.73 -2.84
N ALA A 236 -17.56 7.53 -1.84
CA ALA A 236 -16.58 8.22 -1.00
C ALA A 236 -16.83 8.06 0.50
N VAL A 237 -15.74 7.91 1.27
CA VAL A 237 -15.77 8.12 2.72
C VAL A 237 -15.08 9.46 3.00
N ARG A 238 -15.78 10.34 3.72
CA ARG A 238 -15.28 11.67 4.11
C ARG A 238 -14.99 11.68 5.61
N LEU A 239 -13.76 12.03 5.97
CA LEU A 239 -13.31 12.08 7.36
C LEU A 239 -13.39 13.52 7.87
N LYS A 240 -14.07 13.74 9.01
CA LYS A 240 -14.20 15.05 9.66
C LYS A 240 -13.77 14.95 11.13
N GLY A 241 -12.64 15.56 11.46
CA GLY A 241 -12.22 15.72 12.85
C GLY A 241 -12.87 16.96 13.45
N HIS A 242 -13.54 16.80 14.59
CA HIS A 242 -14.14 17.88 15.37
C HIS A 242 -13.39 18.11 16.67
#